data_AF-A0AAN6QMP4-F1
#
_entry.id   AF-A0AAN6QMP4-F1
#
_cell.length_a   1.000
_cell.length_b   1.000
_cell.length_c   1.000
_cell.angle_alpha   90.00
_cell.angle_beta   90.00
_cell.angle_gamma   90.00
#
_symmetry.space_group_name_H-M   'P 1'
#
loop_
_entity.id
_entity.type
_entity.pdbx_description
1 polymer ?
#
loop_
_entity_poly.entity_id
_entity_poly.type
_entity_poly.pdbx_seq_one_letter_code
_entity_poly.pdbx_strand_id
1 'polypeptide(L)'
;MWSSSLFSGTAIVCALSFFSSVQAQSIPGATLFSGNGAPGAGPYQLVDDYESAVFFDKFNFYSSYDPTYGHVQYVTAAVAEQNGFVTTPNSTAVISVDTTNQWPNGGPGRPAVRLISDNTYTHGLFILDLVHMPWGCGTWPAYWLLGPNWPFNGEIDIIEGVNTGESDSVSMHTNPGCEVDGAGQTGSFQTANCDKDANGNSGCGTLLSNTTIPNNYGDGLNRNGGGVYATEWTSDYVKTWFFPRGGIPASITSGAPNVSTFGTPAVNAQSGGGYTCDI
;
A
#
# COMPACT_ATOMS: atom_id res chain seq x y z
N MET A 1 -66.83 -36.57 -0.80
CA MET A 1 -66.07 -37.58 -0.04
C MET A 1 -64.82 -37.88 -0.83
N TRP A 2 -63.65 -37.66 -0.21
CA TRP A 2 -62.35 -38.36 -0.35
C TRP A 2 -61.98 -38.93 -1.75
N SER A 3 -60.82 -38.70 -2.36
CA SER A 3 -59.49 -38.25 -1.92
C SER A 3 -58.66 -38.03 -3.19
N SER A 4 -57.88 -36.95 -3.26
CA SER A 4 -56.90 -36.70 -4.34
C SER A 4 -55.63 -37.52 -4.13
N SER A 5 -55.13 -38.10 -5.23
CA SER A 5 -53.92 -38.92 -5.28
C SER A 5 -52.67 -38.04 -5.27
N LEU A 6 -51.80 -38.23 -4.27
CA LEU A 6 -50.43 -37.71 -4.23
C LEU A 6 -49.59 -38.38 -5.32
N PHE A 7 -49.15 -37.61 -6.31
CA PHE A 7 -48.02 -38.00 -7.16
C PHE A 7 -46.72 -37.59 -6.45
N SER A 8 -45.99 -38.60 -5.98
CA SER A 8 -44.60 -38.48 -5.51
C SER A 8 -43.69 -38.39 -6.74
N GLY A 9 -43.35 -37.17 -7.15
CA GLY A 9 -42.29 -36.92 -8.13
C GLY A 9 -40.95 -36.78 -7.41
N THR A 10 -40.14 -37.83 -7.43
CA THR A 10 -38.74 -37.78 -7.01
C THR A 10 -37.98 -36.87 -7.96
N ALA A 11 -37.75 -35.61 -7.55
CA ALA A 11 -36.82 -34.72 -8.25
C ALA A 11 -35.38 -35.19 -7.93
N ILE A 12 -34.74 -35.86 -8.89
CA ILE A 12 -33.29 -36.03 -8.89
C ILE A 12 -32.70 -34.65 -9.20
N VAL A 13 -32.34 -33.91 -8.15
CA VAL A 13 -31.49 -32.73 -8.27
C VAL A 13 -30.08 -33.25 -8.52
N CYS A 14 -29.67 -33.31 -9.79
CA CYS A 14 -28.26 -33.35 -10.15
C CYS A 14 -27.63 -32.06 -9.64
N ALA A 15 -27.05 -32.11 -8.44
CA ALA A 15 -26.13 -31.10 -7.95
C ALA A 15 -24.86 -31.16 -8.81
N LEU A 16 -24.88 -30.44 -9.94
CA LEU A 16 -23.67 -30.03 -10.64
C LEU A 16 -22.92 -29.11 -9.68
N SER A 17 -22.03 -29.72 -8.91
CA SER A 17 -20.99 -29.04 -8.17
C SER A 17 -20.09 -28.38 -9.20
N PHE A 18 -20.39 -27.13 -9.53
CA PHE A 18 -19.39 -26.25 -10.11
C PHE A 18 -18.34 -26.04 -9.03
N PHE A 19 -17.30 -26.88 -9.07
CA PHE A 19 -16.01 -26.49 -8.55
C PHE A 19 -15.57 -25.29 -9.38
N SER A 20 -15.91 -24.08 -8.94
CA SER A 20 -15.14 -22.90 -9.31
C SER A 20 -13.77 -23.11 -8.68
N SER A 21 -12.88 -23.75 -9.43
CA SER A 21 -11.44 -23.65 -9.20
C SER A 21 -11.13 -22.16 -9.15
N VAL A 22 -10.69 -21.68 -7.99
CA VAL A 22 -10.11 -20.35 -7.85
C VAL A 22 -8.86 -20.35 -8.73
N GLN A 23 -9.03 -19.90 -9.97
CA GLN A 23 -7.90 -19.49 -10.78
C GLN A 23 -7.40 -18.22 -10.10
N ALA A 24 -6.17 -18.26 -9.58
CA ALA A 24 -5.40 -17.04 -9.43
C ALA A 24 -5.58 -16.26 -10.74
N GLN A 25 -6.09 -15.03 -10.65
CA GLN A 25 -6.22 -14.18 -11.83
C GLN A 25 -4.80 -13.82 -12.28
N SER A 26 -4.19 -14.68 -13.09
CA SER A 26 -3.18 -14.24 -14.03
C SER A 26 -3.91 -13.33 -15.00
N ILE A 27 -3.63 -12.03 -14.94
CA ILE A 27 -4.13 -11.10 -15.95
C ILE A 27 -3.46 -11.48 -17.28
N PRO A 28 -4.22 -11.77 -18.35
CA PRO A 28 -3.65 -12.07 -19.66
C PRO A 28 -2.74 -10.92 -20.12
N GLY A 29 -1.43 -11.20 -20.21
CA GLY A 29 -0.42 -10.21 -20.59
C GLY A 29 0.58 -9.84 -19.49
N ALA A 30 0.36 -10.26 -18.24
CA ALA A 30 1.35 -10.10 -17.17
C ALA A 30 2.62 -10.90 -17.52
N THR A 31 3.72 -10.19 -17.71
CA THR A 31 5.05 -10.79 -17.89
C THR A 31 5.78 -10.69 -16.56
N LEU A 32 6.23 -11.83 -16.04
CA LEU A 32 7.20 -11.86 -14.96
C LEU A 32 8.48 -11.21 -15.50
N PHE A 33 8.69 -9.92 -15.20
CA PHE A 33 10.00 -9.33 -15.35
C PHE A 33 10.85 -9.87 -14.21
N SER A 34 11.62 -10.92 -14.48
CA SER A 34 12.79 -11.19 -13.65
C SER A 34 13.72 -10.00 -13.82
N GLY A 35 13.75 -9.09 -12.85
CA GLY A 35 14.76 -8.04 -12.83
C GLY A 35 16.14 -8.69 -13.05
N ASN A 36 16.95 -8.12 -13.95
CA ASN A 36 18.35 -8.50 -14.11
C ASN A 36 19.19 -7.98 -12.92
N GLY A 37 18.67 -8.12 -11.70
CA GLY A 37 19.39 -7.76 -10.49
C GLY A 37 20.71 -8.48 -10.50
N ALA A 38 21.80 -7.72 -10.58
CA ALA A 38 23.12 -8.27 -10.29
C ALA A 38 23.02 -9.04 -8.96
N PRO A 39 23.60 -10.23 -8.81
CA PRO A 39 23.63 -10.91 -7.53
C PRO A 39 24.44 -10.05 -6.55
N GLY A 40 23.75 -9.13 -5.87
CA GLY A 40 24.28 -8.44 -4.72
C GLY A 40 24.47 -9.47 -3.62
N ALA A 41 25.62 -9.46 -2.95
CA ALA A 41 25.93 -10.36 -1.83
C ALA A 41 25.09 -10.09 -0.55
N GLY A 42 23.91 -9.48 -0.69
CA GLY A 42 22.99 -9.16 0.39
C GLY A 42 22.00 -10.30 0.66
N PRO A 43 21.24 -10.24 1.77
CA PRO A 43 20.24 -11.24 2.13
C PRO A 43 19.00 -11.23 1.23
N TYR A 44 18.79 -10.14 0.46
CA TYR A 44 17.69 -9.98 -0.48
C TYR A 44 18.16 -10.00 -1.93
N GLN A 45 17.34 -10.55 -2.82
CA GLN A 45 17.50 -10.48 -4.27
C GLN A 45 16.45 -9.53 -4.86
N LEU A 46 16.87 -8.68 -5.80
CA LEU A 46 15.94 -7.84 -6.56
C LEU A 46 15.03 -8.71 -7.43
N VAL A 47 13.72 -8.60 -7.22
CA VAL A 47 12.70 -9.31 -8.01
C VAL A 47 12.08 -8.39 -9.05
N ASP A 48 11.70 -7.18 -8.64
CA ASP A 48 11.09 -6.17 -9.48
C ASP A 48 11.78 -4.82 -9.31
N ASP A 49 12.07 -4.18 -10.44
CA ASP A 49 12.51 -2.79 -10.50
C ASP A 49 11.44 -1.97 -11.23
N TYR A 50 11.05 -0.85 -10.63
CA TYR A 50 10.04 0.07 -11.14
C TYR A 50 10.73 1.38 -11.56
N GLU A 51 11.76 1.28 -12.39
CA GLU A 51 12.43 2.47 -12.94
C GLU A 51 11.45 3.33 -13.75
N SER A 52 11.69 4.64 -13.77
CA SER A 52 10.78 5.63 -14.37
C SER A 52 10.37 5.33 -15.81
N ALA A 53 11.25 4.71 -16.60
CA ALA A 53 11.00 4.44 -18.02
C ALA A 53 9.88 3.41 -18.26
N VAL A 54 9.66 2.51 -17.30
CA VAL A 54 8.65 1.44 -17.35
C VAL A 54 7.66 1.51 -16.20
N PHE A 55 7.77 2.53 -15.33
CA PHE A 55 7.01 2.63 -14.09
C PHE A 55 5.52 2.43 -14.33
N PHE A 56 4.92 3.24 -15.21
CA PHE A 56 3.46 3.18 -15.46
C PHE A 56 2.99 1.94 -16.21
N ASP A 57 3.89 1.24 -16.93
CA ASP A 57 3.56 -0.01 -17.64
C ASP A 57 3.39 -1.20 -16.68
N LYS A 58 3.81 -1.06 -15.42
CA LYS A 58 3.74 -2.10 -14.38
C LYS A 58 2.57 -1.88 -13.40
N PHE A 59 1.66 -0.97 -13.72
CA PHE A 59 0.48 -0.66 -12.93
C PHE A 59 -0.80 -0.60 -13.76
N ASN A 60 -1.89 -1.04 -13.15
CA ASN A 60 -3.25 -0.74 -13.57
C ASN A 60 -3.71 0.61 -13.01
N PHE A 61 -4.42 1.38 -13.83
CA PHE A 61 -5.06 2.62 -13.43
C PHE A 61 -6.47 2.34 -12.94
N TYR A 62 -6.66 2.34 -11.62
CA TYR A 62 -7.98 2.24 -11.02
C TYR A 62 -8.78 3.49 -11.40
N SER A 63 -9.94 3.31 -12.04
CA SER A 63 -10.78 4.42 -12.51
C SER A 63 -12.24 4.26 -12.07
N SER A 64 -12.46 3.59 -10.94
CA SER A 64 -13.78 3.39 -10.34
C SER A 64 -14.00 4.32 -9.15
N TYR A 65 -15.16 4.22 -8.52
CA TYR A 65 -15.52 5.04 -7.35
C TYR A 65 -14.52 4.85 -6.20
N ASP A 66 -14.16 5.93 -5.52
CA ASP A 66 -13.22 5.88 -4.41
C ASP A 66 -13.78 5.10 -3.22
N PRO A 67 -13.15 3.98 -2.80
CA PRO A 67 -13.64 3.17 -1.68
C PRO A 67 -13.72 3.91 -0.35
N THR A 68 -12.97 5.01 -0.19
CA THR A 68 -12.98 5.86 1.01
C THR A 68 -13.90 7.07 0.89
N TYR A 69 -14.72 7.12 -0.16
CA TYR A 69 -15.75 8.14 -0.39
C TYR A 69 -15.20 9.58 -0.53
N GLY A 70 -13.97 9.73 -1.01
CA GLY A 70 -13.34 11.02 -1.26
C GLY A 70 -14.02 11.84 -2.37
N HIS A 71 -13.79 13.16 -2.36
CA HIS A 71 -14.21 14.06 -3.44
C HIS A 71 -13.22 14.00 -4.61
N VAL A 72 -13.09 12.81 -5.22
CA VAL A 72 -12.09 12.48 -6.23
C VAL A 72 -12.73 11.73 -7.41
N GLN A 73 -12.22 11.99 -8.61
CA GLN A 73 -12.54 11.20 -9.79
C GLN A 73 -11.28 10.48 -10.26
N TYR A 74 -11.15 9.19 -9.98
CA TYR A 74 -10.02 8.43 -10.51
C TYR A 74 -10.15 8.21 -12.02
N VAL A 75 -9.09 8.51 -12.77
CA VAL A 75 -9.09 8.49 -14.23
C VAL A 75 -8.30 7.32 -14.82
N THR A 76 -8.60 6.98 -16.08
CA THR A 76 -7.86 5.97 -16.83
C THR A 76 -6.47 6.46 -17.24
N ALA A 77 -5.58 5.54 -17.63
CA ALA A 77 -4.24 5.86 -18.14
C ALA A 77 -4.27 6.90 -19.27
N ALA A 78 -5.11 6.69 -20.29
CA ALA A 78 -5.23 7.61 -21.43
C ALA A 78 -5.62 9.04 -21.00
N VAL A 79 -6.51 9.20 -20.02
CA VAL A 79 -6.90 10.51 -19.50
C VAL A 79 -5.77 11.11 -18.66
N ALA A 80 -5.11 10.31 -17.84
CA ALA A 80 -3.98 10.74 -17.03
C ALA A 80 -2.82 11.25 -17.90
N GLU A 81 -2.46 10.52 -18.96
CA GLU A 81 -1.43 10.90 -19.93
C GLU A 81 -1.82 12.16 -20.70
N GLN A 82 -3.04 12.21 -21.24
CA GLN A 82 -3.52 13.35 -22.02
C GLN A 82 -3.51 14.65 -21.22
N ASN A 83 -3.78 14.58 -19.92
CA ASN A 83 -3.82 15.75 -19.03
C ASN A 83 -2.51 15.98 -18.26
N GLY A 84 -1.48 15.15 -18.47
CA GLY A 84 -0.18 15.29 -17.80
C GLY A 84 -0.21 14.96 -16.30
N PHE A 85 -1.17 14.16 -15.85
CA PHE A 85 -1.23 13.67 -14.46
C PHE A 85 -0.22 12.56 -14.21
N VAL A 86 0.25 11.89 -15.24
CA VAL A 86 1.39 10.96 -15.18
C VAL A 86 2.45 11.38 -16.19
N THR A 87 3.70 11.53 -15.73
CA THR A 87 4.83 11.91 -16.58
C THR A 87 6.13 11.29 -16.05
N THR A 88 7.18 11.26 -16.88
CA THR A 88 8.49 10.69 -16.51
C THR A 88 9.66 11.68 -16.72
N PRO A 89 9.58 12.93 -16.21
CA PRO A 89 10.64 13.91 -16.42
C PRO A 89 11.93 13.50 -15.69
N ASN A 90 13.08 13.68 -16.34
CA ASN A 90 14.42 13.50 -15.73
C ASN A 90 14.58 12.18 -14.95
N SER A 91 14.11 11.07 -15.54
CA SER A 91 14.15 9.75 -14.91
C SER A 91 13.40 9.63 -13.57
N THR A 92 12.36 10.44 -13.38
CA THR A 92 11.47 10.39 -12.20
C THR A 92 10.05 10.14 -12.66
N ALA A 93 9.38 9.12 -12.13
CA ALA A 93 7.95 8.95 -12.33
C ALA A 93 7.18 9.97 -11.47
N VAL A 94 6.31 10.75 -12.09
CA VAL A 94 5.51 11.78 -11.42
C VAL A 94 4.04 11.42 -11.54
N ILE A 95 3.36 11.33 -10.41
CA ILE A 95 1.92 11.17 -10.30
C ILE A 95 1.36 12.46 -9.71
N SER A 96 0.40 13.07 -10.41
CA SER A 96 -0.22 14.34 -10.04
C SER A 96 -1.74 14.24 -10.14
N VAL A 97 -2.39 15.29 -9.64
CA VAL A 97 -3.83 15.54 -9.76
C VAL A 97 -4.07 16.74 -10.67
N ASP A 98 -5.33 17.01 -11.01
CA ASP A 98 -5.69 18.28 -11.63
C ASP A 98 -5.45 19.45 -10.66
N THR A 99 -4.52 20.33 -11.00
CA THR A 99 -4.18 21.53 -10.23
C THR A 99 -4.68 22.82 -10.90
N THR A 100 -5.40 22.71 -12.01
CA THR A 100 -5.78 23.84 -12.87
C THR A 100 -7.26 24.19 -12.77
N ASN A 101 -8.15 23.19 -12.77
CA ASN A 101 -9.59 23.44 -12.79
C ASN A 101 -10.19 23.51 -11.39
N GLN A 102 -11.38 24.13 -11.33
CA GLN A 102 -12.22 24.19 -10.14
C GLN A 102 -13.27 23.09 -10.18
N TRP A 103 -13.41 22.38 -9.08
CA TRP A 103 -14.32 21.25 -8.94
C TRP A 103 -15.36 21.58 -7.86
N PRO A 104 -16.65 21.76 -8.23
CA PRO A 104 -17.67 22.20 -7.30
C PRO A 104 -18.09 21.09 -6.33
N ASN A 105 -18.56 21.49 -5.15
CA ASN A 105 -19.15 20.58 -4.18
C ASN A 105 -20.31 19.79 -4.79
N GLY A 106 -20.39 18.49 -4.49
CA GLY A 106 -21.38 17.57 -5.05
C GLY A 106 -21.14 17.15 -6.51
N GLY A 107 -20.08 17.66 -7.15
CA GLY A 107 -19.62 17.20 -8.46
C GLY A 107 -18.84 15.88 -8.39
N PRO A 108 -18.27 15.43 -9.53
CA PRO A 108 -17.55 14.15 -9.62
C PRO A 108 -16.27 14.06 -8.77
N GLY A 109 -15.77 15.19 -8.26
CA GLY A 109 -14.50 15.26 -7.55
C GLY A 109 -13.35 15.73 -8.45
N ARG A 110 -12.21 16.03 -7.83
CA ARG A 110 -10.98 16.42 -8.55
C ARG A 110 -10.39 15.19 -9.25
N PRO A 111 -10.03 15.26 -10.54
CA PRO A 111 -9.32 14.18 -11.22
C PRO A 111 -8.00 13.83 -10.54
N ALA A 112 -7.79 12.54 -10.28
CA ALA A 112 -6.58 11.99 -9.68
C ALA A 112 -6.28 10.60 -10.25
N VAL A 113 -5.14 10.04 -9.86
CA VAL A 113 -4.68 8.72 -10.31
C VAL A 113 -4.50 7.81 -9.09
N ARG A 114 -5.03 6.60 -9.18
CA ARG A 114 -4.73 5.49 -8.26
C ARG A 114 -4.14 4.35 -9.07
N LEU A 115 -2.92 3.97 -8.72
CA LEU A 115 -2.18 2.90 -9.38
C LEU A 115 -2.22 1.64 -8.53
N ILE A 116 -2.38 0.48 -9.17
CA ILE A 116 -2.35 -0.84 -8.54
C ILE A 116 -1.36 -1.69 -9.32
N SER A 117 -0.33 -2.23 -8.66
CA SER A 117 0.72 -2.98 -9.35
C SER A 117 0.14 -4.21 -10.05
N ASP A 118 0.69 -4.58 -11.20
CA ASP A 118 0.33 -5.84 -11.87
C ASP A 118 0.78 -7.05 -11.06
N ASN A 119 1.97 -6.95 -10.45
CA ASN A 119 2.52 -7.99 -9.58
C ASN A 119 1.96 -7.87 -8.16
N THR A 120 1.81 -9.02 -7.52
CA THR A 120 1.48 -9.16 -6.10
C THR A 120 2.61 -9.87 -5.37
N TYR A 121 2.70 -9.61 -4.07
CA TYR A 121 3.78 -10.11 -3.22
C TYR A 121 3.19 -10.62 -1.91
N THR A 122 3.81 -11.63 -1.32
CA THR A 122 3.44 -12.15 0.01
C THR A 122 4.48 -11.79 1.08
N HIS A 123 5.74 -11.64 0.70
CA HIS A 123 6.82 -11.19 1.59
C HIS A 123 7.84 -10.44 0.76
N GLY A 124 8.65 -9.60 1.40
CA GLY A 124 9.73 -8.93 0.71
C GLY A 124 10.26 -7.71 1.45
N LEU A 125 11.21 -7.05 0.80
CA LEU A 125 11.70 -5.74 1.18
C LEU A 125 11.28 -4.76 0.08
N PHE A 126 10.34 -3.88 0.41
CA PHE A 126 9.82 -2.85 -0.49
C PHE A 126 10.56 -1.55 -0.21
N ILE A 127 11.21 -0.98 -1.22
CA ILE A 127 11.99 0.26 -1.09
C ILE A 127 11.40 1.29 -2.03
N LEU A 128 10.91 2.39 -1.46
CA LEU A 128 10.45 3.57 -2.19
C LEU A 128 11.42 4.73 -1.95
N ASP A 129 12.17 5.10 -2.97
CA ASP A 129 12.89 6.38 -3.01
C ASP A 129 11.96 7.45 -3.60
N LEU A 130 11.53 8.40 -2.78
CA LEU A 130 10.68 9.51 -3.20
C LEU A 130 11.38 10.85 -3.03
N VAL A 131 11.30 11.70 -4.05
CA VAL A 131 11.83 13.07 -4.03
C VAL A 131 10.79 14.11 -3.60
N HIS A 132 9.50 13.76 -3.70
CA HIS A 132 8.38 14.63 -3.39
C HIS A 132 7.10 13.79 -3.17
N MET A 133 6.15 14.29 -2.38
CA MET A 133 4.81 13.72 -2.18
C MET A 133 3.70 14.79 -2.20
N PRO A 134 2.43 14.41 -2.44
CA PRO A 134 1.31 15.35 -2.35
C PRO A 134 1.16 15.90 -0.91
N TRP A 135 0.75 17.16 -0.79
CA TRP A 135 0.47 17.80 0.49
C TRP A 135 -0.44 19.03 0.32
N GLY A 136 -1.37 19.23 1.24
CA GLY A 136 -2.23 20.41 1.29
C GLY A 136 -3.62 20.14 1.87
N CYS A 137 -4.38 21.20 2.16
CA CYS A 137 -5.74 21.05 2.67
C CYS A 137 -6.61 20.20 1.74
N GLY A 138 -7.31 19.21 2.30
CA GLY A 138 -8.19 18.32 1.57
C GLY A 138 -7.51 17.18 0.81
N THR A 139 -6.17 17.06 0.84
CA THR A 139 -5.46 15.91 0.24
C THR A 139 -5.38 14.75 1.24
N TRP A 140 -5.44 13.52 0.72
CA TRP A 140 -5.15 12.29 1.45
C TRP A 140 -4.32 11.37 0.54
N PRO A 141 -2.99 11.56 0.48
CA PRO A 141 -2.12 10.65 -0.26
C PRO A 141 -1.81 9.39 0.54
N ALA A 142 -1.65 8.27 -0.17
CA ALA A 142 -1.24 7.00 0.41
C ALA A 142 -0.25 6.24 -0.50
N TYR A 143 0.76 5.61 0.10
CA TYR A 143 1.54 4.52 -0.49
C TYR A 143 1.46 3.32 0.44
N TRP A 144 0.94 2.21 -0.07
CA TRP A 144 0.44 1.13 0.76
C TRP A 144 0.40 -0.20 0.00
N LEU A 145 0.31 -1.30 0.75
CA LEU A 145 0.15 -2.66 0.24
C LEU A 145 -1.24 -3.18 0.59
N LEU A 146 -1.93 -3.79 -0.38
CA LEU A 146 -3.29 -4.29 -0.21
C LEU A 146 -3.42 -5.75 -0.63
N GLY A 147 -3.94 -6.58 0.26
CA GLY A 147 -4.39 -7.92 -0.07
C GLY A 147 -5.80 -7.97 -0.69
N PRO A 148 -6.14 -9.03 -1.43
CA PRO A 148 -7.50 -9.22 -1.95
C PRO A 148 -8.52 -9.43 -0.82
N ASN A 149 -9.82 -9.29 -1.10
CA ASN A 149 -10.89 -9.57 -0.13
C ASN A 149 -10.71 -8.83 1.21
N TRP A 150 -10.50 -7.52 1.15
CA TRP A 150 -10.29 -6.69 2.33
C TRP A 150 -11.40 -6.84 3.39
N PRO A 151 -11.08 -6.89 4.70
CA PRO A 151 -9.74 -6.80 5.30
C PRO A 151 -9.05 -8.17 5.51
N PHE A 152 -9.59 -9.27 4.98
CA PHE A 152 -9.17 -10.64 5.34
C PHE A 152 -7.76 -11.02 4.87
N ASN A 153 -7.20 -10.31 3.89
CA ASN A 153 -5.79 -10.50 3.48
C ASN A 153 -4.93 -9.27 3.79
N GLY A 154 -5.39 -8.42 4.72
CA GLY A 154 -4.60 -7.33 5.25
C GLY A 154 -4.46 -6.11 4.34
N GLU A 155 -4.01 -5.04 4.97
CA GLU A 155 -3.59 -3.76 4.41
C GLU A 155 -2.42 -3.26 5.24
N ILE A 156 -1.38 -2.72 4.59
CA ILE A 156 -0.21 -2.11 5.23
C ILE A 156 -0.02 -0.71 4.63
N ASP A 157 -0.34 0.33 5.39
CA ASP A 157 -0.14 1.71 5.01
C ASP A 157 1.28 2.13 5.38
N ILE A 158 2.10 2.43 4.37
CA ILE A 158 3.54 2.73 4.54
C ILE A 158 3.78 4.24 4.60
N ILE A 159 3.03 5.01 3.81
CA ILE A 159 2.97 6.46 3.89
C ILE A 159 1.50 6.85 3.84
N GLU A 160 0.97 7.46 4.89
CA GLU A 160 -0.42 7.91 4.93
C GLU A 160 -0.58 9.15 5.83
N GLY A 161 -1.43 10.06 5.38
CA GLY A 161 -1.85 11.19 6.18
C GLY A 161 -2.87 12.05 5.44
N VAL A 162 -3.42 13.04 6.16
CA VAL A 162 -4.48 13.90 5.63
C VAL A 162 -4.16 15.37 5.80
N ASN A 163 -4.71 16.17 4.90
CA ASN A 163 -4.65 17.63 4.92
C ASN A 163 -3.21 18.15 4.98
N THR A 164 -2.95 19.06 5.91
CA THR A 164 -1.64 19.67 6.17
C THR A 164 -0.88 18.94 7.27
N GLY A 165 -1.12 17.63 7.45
CA GLY A 165 -0.33 16.80 8.35
C GLY A 165 1.17 16.88 8.02
N GLU A 166 2.00 16.79 9.05
CA GLU A 166 3.47 16.84 8.92
C GLU A 166 4.14 15.57 9.46
N SER A 167 3.35 14.62 9.94
CA SER A 167 3.81 13.34 10.47
C SER A 167 3.08 12.23 9.74
N ASP A 168 3.84 11.22 9.36
CA ASP A 168 3.36 10.02 8.70
C ASP A 168 2.68 9.09 9.71
N SER A 169 1.59 8.48 9.28
CA SER A 169 0.89 7.45 10.02
C SER A 169 1.06 6.13 9.27
N VAL A 170 1.80 5.20 9.89
CA VAL A 170 1.96 3.85 9.35
C VAL A 170 1.02 2.93 10.11
N SER A 171 0.12 2.26 9.38
CA SER A 171 -0.94 1.43 9.95
C SER A 171 -1.06 0.07 9.26
N MET A 172 -1.73 -0.86 9.95
CA MET A 172 -2.21 -2.10 9.34
C MET A 172 -3.66 -2.35 9.72
N HIS A 173 -4.41 -2.90 8.76
CA HIS A 173 -5.81 -3.23 8.90
C HIS A 173 -6.03 -4.71 8.59
N THR A 174 -6.70 -5.42 9.49
CA THR A 174 -6.97 -6.85 9.38
C THR A 174 -8.41 -7.17 9.80
N ASN A 175 -8.78 -8.45 9.69
CA ASN A 175 -9.91 -9.01 10.44
C ASN A 175 -9.53 -9.21 11.93
N PRO A 176 -10.48 -9.59 12.80
CA PRO A 176 -10.20 -9.83 14.22
C PRO A 176 -9.10 -10.89 14.43
N GLY A 177 -8.31 -10.70 15.50
CA GLY A 177 -7.30 -11.68 15.94
C GLY A 177 -5.84 -11.26 15.72
N CYS A 178 -5.59 -10.01 15.30
CA CYS A 178 -4.24 -9.47 15.15
C CYS A 178 -4.06 -8.25 16.05
N GLU A 179 -3.19 -8.38 17.05
CA GLU A 179 -2.69 -7.28 17.87
C GLU A 179 -1.15 -7.29 17.86
N VAL A 180 -0.55 -6.11 17.71
CA VAL A 180 0.92 -5.93 17.66
C VAL A 180 1.43 -5.20 18.89
N ASP A 181 2.67 -5.48 19.30
CA ASP A 181 3.26 -4.96 20.54
C ASP A 181 3.80 -3.52 20.42
N GLY A 182 4.35 -3.15 19.26
CA GLY A 182 4.97 -1.84 19.04
C GLY A 182 6.28 -1.62 19.79
N ALA A 183 6.84 -2.64 20.45
CA ALA A 183 8.13 -2.54 21.12
C ALA A 183 9.30 -2.51 20.12
N GLY A 184 10.40 -1.82 20.48
CA GLY A 184 11.63 -1.82 19.69
C GLY A 184 11.59 -0.94 18.43
N GLN A 185 10.78 0.12 18.44
CA GLN A 185 10.66 1.08 17.34
C GLN A 185 10.96 2.52 17.80
N THR A 186 11.28 3.41 16.86
CA THR A 186 11.52 4.83 17.16
C THR A 186 10.26 5.70 17.04
N GLY A 187 9.24 5.24 16.30
CA GLY A 187 7.96 5.93 16.15
C GLY A 187 7.08 5.83 17.40
N SER A 188 6.15 6.78 17.53
CA SER A 188 5.20 6.81 18.66
C SER A 188 4.08 5.81 18.40
N PHE A 189 4.11 4.67 19.07
CA PHE A 189 3.06 3.66 19.00
C PHE A 189 1.71 4.24 19.43
N GLN A 190 0.65 3.99 18.66
CA GLN A 190 -0.69 4.56 18.89
C GLN A 190 -1.69 3.48 19.31
N THR A 191 -1.82 2.42 18.51
CA THR A 191 -2.86 1.39 18.66
C THR A 191 -2.28 0.01 18.37
N ALA A 192 -2.61 -0.96 19.24
CA ALA A 192 -2.16 -2.34 19.09
C ALA A 192 -3.07 -3.20 18.21
N ASN A 193 -4.38 -2.95 18.22
CA ASN A 193 -5.36 -3.81 17.58
C ASN A 193 -5.57 -3.43 16.10
N CYS A 194 -5.28 -4.36 15.20
CA CYS A 194 -5.32 -4.16 13.76
C CYS A 194 -6.70 -4.41 13.15
N ASP A 195 -7.66 -4.93 13.93
CA ASP A 195 -9.02 -5.17 13.46
C ASP A 195 -9.72 -3.87 13.07
N LYS A 196 -10.12 -3.76 11.81
CA LYS A 196 -10.85 -2.59 11.29
C LYS A 196 -12.11 -2.26 12.10
N ASP A 197 -12.75 -3.26 12.70
CA ASP A 197 -14.02 -3.08 13.41
C ASP A 197 -13.81 -2.75 14.90
N ALA A 198 -12.58 -2.84 15.42
CA ALA A 198 -12.29 -2.63 16.85
C ALA A 198 -12.10 -1.16 17.24
N ASN A 199 -11.69 -0.29 16.30
CA ASN A 199 -11.27 1.08 16.59
C ASN A 199 -11.69 2.11 15.53
N GLY A 200 -12.86 1.91 14.92
CA GLY A 200 -13.38 2.82 13.90
C GLY A 200 -12.51 2.85 12.64
N ASN A 201 -11.94 1.70 12.27
CA ASN A 201 -10.99 1.53 11.18
C ASN A 201 -9.70 2.37 11.31
N SER A 202 -9.23 2.62 12.53
CA SER A 202 -7.90 3.21 12.74
C SER A 202 -6.77 2.20 12.53
N GLY A 203 -7.07 0.90 12.62
CA GLY A 203 -6.08 -0.16 12.55
C GLY A 203 -5.09 -0.11 13.71
N CYS A 204 -4.04 -0.93 13.63
CA CYS A 204 -2.90 -0.83 14.54
C CYS A 204 -1.84 0.03 13.88
N GLY A 205 -1.28 0.99 14.60
CA GLY A 205 -0.50 2.03 13.95
C GLY A 205 0.52 2.71 14.82
N THR A 206 1.46 3.34 14.14
CA THR A 206 2.56 4.10 14.72
C THR A 206 2.66 5.43 13.99
N LEU A 207 2.72 6.51 14.79
CA LEU A 207 2.94 7.85 14.28
C LEU A 207 4.45 8.13 14.20
N LEU A 208 4.97 8.43 13.01
CA LEU A 208 6.31 8.96 12.83
C LEU A 208 6.26 10.46 13.13
N SER A 209 6.27 10.81 14.41
CA SER A 209 6.19 12.21 14.83
C SER A 209 7.34 13.02 14.25
N ASN A 210 7.05 14.13 13.58
CA ASN A 210 8.03 15.03 12.97
C ASN A 210 9.04 15.60 13.99
N THR A 211 8.73 15.57 15.28
CA THR A 211 9.67 15.99 16.34
C THR A 211 10.76 14.97 16.60
N THR A 212 10.44 13.67 16.50
CA THR A 212 11.37 12.56 16.76
C THR A 212 12.03 12.07 15.48
N ILE A 213 11.28 12.03 14.39
CA ILE A 213 11.69 11.53 13.08
C ILE A 213 11.42 12.67 12.07
N PRO A 214 12.28 13.69 11.97
CA PRO A 214 11.97 14.89 11.20
C PRO A 214 11.89 14.64 9.69
N ASN A 215 11.07 15.44 9.01
CA ASN A 215 10.88 15.48 7.56
C ASN A 215 10.37 14.16 6.96
N ASN A 216 9.57 13.40 7.71
CA ASN A 216 9.06 12.11 7.25
C ASN A 216 7.83 12.22 6.35
N TYR A 217 7.07 13.33 6.41
CA TYR A 217 5.83 13.49 5.65
C TYR A 217 5.65 14.92 5.13
N GLY A 218 4.87 15.05 4.05
CA GLY A 218 4.30 16.31 3.60
C GLY A 218 5.32 17.37 3.18
N ASP A 219 5.03 18.63 3.50
CA ASP A 219 5.87 19.79 3.15
C ASP A 219 7.30 19.69 3.72
N GLY A 220 7.47 19.13 4.92
CA GLY A 220 8.79 18.89 5.51
C GLY A 220 9.63 17.89 4.69
N LEU A 221 9.03 16.76 4.30
CA LEU A 221 9.66 15.78 3.41
C LEU A 221 10.04 16.42 2.07
N ASN A 222 9.13 17.19 1.46
CA ASN A 222 9.34 17.84 0.17
C ASN A 222 10.50 18.84 0.21
N ARG A 223 10.57 19.69 1.25
CA ARG A 223 11.68 20.65 1.42
C ARG A 223 13.03 19.98 1.70
N ASN A 224 13.02 18.76 2.23
CA ASN A 224 14.22 17.97 2.46
C ASN A 224 14.72 17.25 1.18
N GLY A 225 14.05 17.42 0.03
CA GLY A 225 14.34 16.66 -1.18
C GLY A 225 13.91 15.18 -1.07
N GLY A 226 12.92 14.93 -0.22
CA GLY A 226 12.36 13.60 0.00
C GLY A 226 13.17 12.72 0.94
N GLY A 227 13.11 11.41 0.68
CA GLY A 227 13.75 10.37 1.46
C GLY A 227 13.44 8.98 0.93
N VAL A 228 13.82 7.95 1.68
CA VAL A 228 13.55 6.56 1.36
C VAL A 228 12.71 5.93 2.46
N TYR A 229 11.58 5.34 2.07
CA TYR A 229 10.84 4.39 2.91
C TYR A 229 11.25 2.98 2.53
N ALA A 230 11.61 2.18 3.53
CA ALA A 230 11.89 0.76 3.35
C ALA A 230 10.97 -0.05 4.28
N THR A 231 10.22 -0.99 3.73
CA THR A 231 9.30 -1.85 4.47
C THR A 231 9.67 -3.31 4.27
N GLU A 232 10.03 -3.99 5.36
CA GLU A 232 10.30 -5.43 5.40
C GLU A 232 9.06 -6.14 5.91
N TRP A 233 8.50 -7.04 5.09
CA TRP A 233 7.38 -7.90 5.45
C TRP A 233 7.81 -9.36 5.44
N THR A 234 7.69 -9.99 6.59
CA THR A 234 7.96 -11.42 6.85
C THR A 234 6.77 -12.04 7.56
N SER A 235 6.76 -13.37 7.74
CA SER A 235 5.72 -14.05 8.52
C SER A 235 5.76 -13.76 10.03
N ASP A 236 6.82 -13.14 10.53
CA ASP A 236 6.98 -12.84 11.96
C ASP A 236 6.68 -11.37 12.28
N TYR A 237 6.85 -10.48 11.32
CA TYR A 237 6.74 -9.04 11.52
C TYR A 237 6.61 -8.23 10.22
N VAL A 238 6.11 -7.02 10.39
CA VAL A 238 6.26 -5.91 9.42
C VAL A 238 7.10 -4.81 10.09
N LYS A 239 8.16 -4.37 9.42
CA LYS A 239 9.00 -3.25 9.86
C LYS A 239 9.09 -2.19 8.80
N THR A 240 9.01 -0.93 9.21
CA THR A 240 9.17 0.22 8.32
C THR A 240 10.28 1.12 8.83
N TRP A 241 11.18 1.53 7.95
CA TRP A 241 12.18 2.55 8.18
C TRP A 241 11.92 3.74 7.27
N PHE A 242 12.16 4.95 7.80
CA PHE A 242 12.30 6.15 7.02
C PHE A 242 13.73 6.67 7.12
N PHE A 243 14.36 6.90 5.97
CA PHE A 243 15.66 7.54 5.88
C PHE A 243 15.50 8.91 5.20
N PRO A 244 15.84 10.02 5.88
CA PRO A 244 15.86 11.32 5.22
C PRO A 244 16.89 11.30 4.08
N ARG A 245 16.71 12.12 3.04
CA ARG A 245 17.55 12.15 1.83
C ARG A 245 19.07 12.03 2.09
N GLY A 246 19.61 12.73 3.09
CA GLY A 246 21.04 12.71 3.43
C GLY A 246 21.51 11.53 4.28
N GLY A 247 20.61 10.64 4.71
CA GLY A 247 20.85 9.54 5.64
C GLY A 247 20.51 8.16 5.09
N ILE A 248 20.39 8.01 3.76
CA ILE A 248 20.07 6.73 3.12
C ILE A 248 21.25 5.75 3.31
N PRO A 249 21.01 4.53 3.84
CA PRO A 249 22.04 3.50 3.97
C PRO A 249 22.75 3.18 2.66
N ALA A 250 24.08 3.07 2.71
CA ALA A 250 24.89 2.76 1.52
C ALA A 250 24.46 1.45 0.82
N SER A 251 24.02 0.46 1.60
CA SER A 251 23.53 -0.83 1.11
C SER A 251 22.31 -0.69 0.19
N ILE A 252 21.41 0.27 0.44
CA ILE A 252 20.30 0.61 -0.47
C ILE A 252 20.87 1.25 -1.75
N THR A 253 21.70 2.29 -1.62
CA THR A 253 22.22 3.02 -2.78
C THR A 253 23.14 2.20 -3.69
N SER A 254 23.76 1.14 -3.17
CA SER A 254 24.58 0.20 -3.95
C SER A 254 23.78 -0.96 -4.55
N GLY A 255 22.44 -0.97 -4.41
CA GLY A 255 21.58 -2.04 -4.91
C GLY A 255 21.72 -3.38 -4.20
N ALA A 256 22.25 -3.40 -2.97
CA ALA A 256 22.46 -4.60 -2.18
C ALA A 256 21.96 -4.39 -0.73
N PRO A 257 20.65 -4.14 -0.54
CA PRO A 257 20.10 -3.73 0.74
C PRO A 257 20.37 -4.78 1.82
N ASN A 258 20.78 -4.30 3.00
CA ASN A 258 21.04 -5.13 4.17
C ASN A 258 20.35 -4.53 5.39
N VAL A 259 19.20 -5.10 5.76
CA VAL A 259 18.35 -4.64 6.85
C VAL A 259 19.06 -4.58 8.21
N SER A 260 20.08 -5.42 8.43
CA SER A 260 20.88 -5.37 9.67
C SER A 260 21.66 -4.06 9.86
N THR A 261 21.82 -3.28 8.78
CA THR A 261 22.52 -1.98 8.78
C THR A 261 21.58 -0.78 8.88
N PHE A 262 20.26 -1.01 8.90
CA PHE A 262 19.26 0.06 8.88
C PHE A 262 19.02 0.69 10.27
N GLY A 263 19.46 0.01 11.34
CA GLY A 263 19.22 0.43 12.72
C GLY A 263 17.80 0.10 13.20
N THR A 264 17.39 0.75 14.30
CA THR A 264 16.04 0.56 14.86
C THR A 264 14.98 1.08 13.87
N PRO A 265 13.95 0.29 13.55
CA PRO A 265 12.90 0.72 12.63
C PRO A 265 12.02 1.82 13.23
N ALA A 266 11.40 2.60 12.36
CA ALA A 266 10.37 3.56 12.75
C ALA A 266 9.11 2.86 13.26
N VAL A 267 8.77 1.71 12.64
CA VAL A 267 7.67 0.84 13.03
C VAL A 267 8.16 -0.58 13.18
N ASN A 268 7.78 -1.24 14.27
CA ASN A 268 8.04 -2.64 14.51
C ASN A 268 6.72 -3.30 14.92
N ALA A 269 6.04 -3.88 13.93
CA ALA A 269 4.79 -4.59 14.10
C ALA A 269 5.04 -6.09 14.19
N GLN A 270 4.92 -6.63 15.40
CA GLN A 270 5.13 -8.04 15.71
C GLN A 270 4.24 -8.47 16.88
N SER A 271 4.06 -9.78 17.02
CA SER A 271 3.63 -10.40 18.28
C SER A 271 4.63 -10.13 19.41
N GLY A 272 4.15 -9.92 20.63
CA GLY A 272 5.00 -9.57 21.78
C GLY A 272 4.19 -8.93 22.91
N GLY A 273 4.76 -8.82 24.11
CA GLY A 273 4.13 -8.05 25.21
C GLY A 273 2.77 -8.56 25.70
N GLY A 274 2.32 -9.74 25.27
CA GLY A 274 0.96 -10.25 25.51
C GLY A 274 0.00 -10.09 24.32
N TYR A 275 0.43 -9.37 23.27
CA TYR A 275 -0.24 -9.23 21.99
C TYR A 275 0.17 -10.34 21.02
N THR A 276 -0.78 -10.77 20.18
CA THR A 276 -0.57 -11.83 19.18
C THR A 276 -1.16 -11.42 17.84
N CYS A 277 -0.39 -11.63 16.78
CA CYS A 277 -0.81 -11.53 15.40
C CYS A 277 -0.06 -12.58 14.57
N ASP A 278 -0.81 -13.33 13.76
CA ASP A 278 -0.28 -14.18 12.70
C ASP A 278 -0.17 -13.30 11.44
N ILE A 279 1.05 -12.86 11.13
CA ILE A 279 1.37 -11.88 10.06
C ILE A 279 1.45 -12.58 8.71
#